data_AF-A0A2W7ARJ8-F1
#
_entry.id   AF-A0A2W7ARJ8-F1
#
_cell.length_a   1.000
_cell.length_b   1.000
_cell.length_c   1.000
_cell.angle_alpha   90.00
_cell.angle_beta   90.00
_cell.angle_gamma   90.00
#
_symmetry.space_group_name_H-M   'P 1'
#
loop_
_entity.id
_entity.type
_entity.pdbx_description
1 polymer ?
#
loop_
_entity_poly.entity_id
_entity_poly.type
_entity_poly.pdbx_seq_one_letter_code
_entity_poly.pdbx_strand_id
1 'polypeptide(L)'
;MLHFIYIIAFTVLAVLAIANMFRNLMTLGIESQRSYSPANSMYGRSPYGASKQTVPHPELLDEFGNIVNEPLLIMRSITVEDAREKLDALYDASPGSSNVSSEPREEL
;
A
#
# COMPACT_ATOMS: atom_id res chain seq x y z
N MET A 1 15.36 43.68 33.61
CA MET A 1 16.47 42.69 33.68
C MET A 1 16.01 41.26 33.34
N LEU A 2 14.94 40.71 33.95
CA LEU A 2 14.43 39.36 33.62
C LEU A 2 13.89 39.18 32.19
N HIS A 3 13.42 40.25 31.52
CA HIS A 3 12.92 40.17 30.15
C HIS A 3 13.92 39.57 29.15
N PHE A 4 15.23 39.77 29.37
CA PHE A 4 16.26 39.23 28.49
C PHE A 4 16.26 37.69 28.52
N ILE A 5 16.03 37.07 29.69
CA ILE A 5 15.95 35.61 29.81
C ILE A 5 14.68 35.06 29.17
N TYR A 6 13.58 35.79 29.22
CA TYR A 6 12.33 35.39 28.56
C TYR A 6 12.45 35.42 27.04
N ILE A 7 13.13 36.43 26.49
CA ILE A 7 13.39 36.50 25.06
C ILE A 7 14.25 35.30 24.63
N ILE A 8 15.30 34.97 25.38
CA ILE A 8 16.15 33.80 25.08
C ILE A 8 15.37 32.48 25.18
N ALA A 9 14.57 32.30 26.24
CA ALA A 9 13.76 31.08 26.37
C ALA A 9 12.75 30.94 25.23
N PHE A 10 12.11 32.05 24.85
CA PHE A 10 11.15 32.09 23.76
C PHE A 10 11.79 31.78 22.41
N THR A 11 13.00 32.31 22.12
CA THR A 11 13.69 32.02 20.85
C THR A 11 14.06 30.54 20.74
N VAL A 12 14.53 29.93 21.82
CA VAL A 12 14.82 28.49 21.85
C VAL A 12 13.55 27.66 21.58
N LEU A 13 12.45 27.98 22.25
CA LEU A 13 11.17 27.29 22.03
C LEU A 13 10.65 27.49 20.60
N ALA A 14 10.76 28.69 20.05
CA ALA A 14 10.34 28.99 18.69
C ALA A 14 11.13 28.18 17.66
N VAL A 15 12.46 28.10 17.79
CA VAL A 15 13.31 27.32 16.89
C VAL A 15 12.97 25.83 16.96
N LEU A 16 12.78 25.29 18.17
CA LEU A 16 12.38 23.89 18.36
C LEU A 16 11.02 23.59 17.73
N ALA A 17 10.05 24.49 17.91
CA ALA A 17 8.71 24.34 17.34
C ALA A 17 8.74 24.36 15.80
N ILE A 18 9.47 25.31 15.21
CA ILE A 18 9.62 25.43 13.75
C ILE A 18 10.30 24.18 13.18
N ALA A 19 11.39 23.71 13.79
CA ALA A 19 12.09 22.51 13.34
C ALA A 19 11.18 21.26 13.41
N ASN A 20 10.40 21.12 14.48
CA ASN A 20 9.44 20.03 14.63
C ASN A 20 8.32 20.11 13.57
N MET A 21 7.80 21.31 13.33
CA MET A 21 6.79 21.55 12.30
C MET A 21 7.32 21.19 10.90
N PHE A 22 8.52 21.64 10.55
CA PHE A 22 9.15 21.30 9.25
C PHE A 22 9.34 19.80 9.09
N ARG A 23 9.74 19.09 10.14
CA ARG A 23 9.91 17.64 10.11
C ARG A 23 8.58 16.93 9.89
N ASN A 24 7.53 17.33 10.59
CA ASN A 24 6.18 16.82 10.40
C ASN A 24 5.64 17.15 8.99
N LEU A 25 5.91 18.36 8.48
CA LEU A 25 5.50 18.78 7.14
C LEU A 25 6.21 17.98 6.04
N MET A 26 7.51 17.70 6.18
CA MET A 26 8.23 16.86 5.23
C MET A 26 7.74 15.41 5.26
N THR A 27 7.52 14.85 6.45
CA THR A 27 6.94 13.51 6.57
C THR A 27 5.54 13.46 5.95
N LEU A 28 4.68 14.45 6.23
CA LEU A 28 3.32 14.50 5.70
C LEU A 28 3.27 14.82 4.20
N GLY A 29 4.20 15.62 3.69
CA GLY A 29 4.30 15.94 2.26
C GLY A 29 4.81 14.78 1.41
N ILE A 30 5.70 13.95 1.97
CA ILE A 30 6.12 12.69 1.32
C ILE A 30 4.98 11.66 1.38
N GLU A 31 4.25 11.61 2.51
CA GLU A 31 3.11 10.71 2.66
C GLU A 31 1.94 11.14 1.75
N SER A 32 1.66 12.45 1.56
CA SER A 32 0.58 12.91 0.68
C SER A 32 0.81 12.59 -0.80
N GLN A 33 2.08 12.47 -1.24
CA GLN A 33 2.40 11.93 -2.56
C GLN A 33 2.27 10.40 -2.65
N ARG A 34 2.30 9.69 -1.51
CA ARG A 34 2.16 8.23 -1.42
C ARG A 34 0.73 7.78 -1.07
N SER A 35 -0.13 8.67 -0.57
CA SER A 35 -1.53 8.39 -0.18
C SER A 35 -2.47 8.08 -1.36
N TYR A 36 -1.97 7.92 -2.59
CA TYR A 36 -2.67 7.21 -3.66
C TYR A 36 -2.30 5.72 -3.76
N SER A 37 -1.55 5.17 -2.80
CA SER A 37 -1.30 3.72 -2.70
C SER A 37 -1.56 3.24 -1.26
N PRO A 38 -2.72 2.64 -0.98
CA PRO A 38 -2.99 2.07 0.32
C PRO A 38 -2.51 0.62 0.34
N ALA A 39 -1.23 0.35 0.64
CA ALA A 39 -0.79 -0.95 1.16
C ALA A 39 0.72 -0.97 1.47
N ASN A 40 1.18 -0.44 2.61
CA ASN A 40 2.24 -1.12 3.41
C ASN A 40 2.64 -0.45 4.74
N SER A 41 1.85 0.46 5.31
CA SER A 41 2.16 1.04 6.63
C SER A 41 1.75 0.14 7.82
N MET A 42 1.57 -1.16 7.60
CA MET A 42 1.25 -2.15 8.64
C MET A 42 2.31 -3.25 8.74
N TYR A 43 3.59 -2.90 8.62
CA TYR A 43 4.66 -3.74 9.20
C TYR A 43 5.58 -2.89 10.04
N GLY A 44 5.52 -3.18 11.33
CA GLY A 44 6.20 -2.47 12.39
C GLY A 44 7.70 -2.35 12.14
N ARG A 45 8.19 -1.17 12.48
CA ARG A 45 9.60 -0.86 12.67
C ARG A 45 10.22 -1.79 13.71
N SER A 46 10.68 -2.96 13.29
CA SER A 46 11.65 -3.78 14.05
C SER A 46 13.05 -3.43 13.55
N PRO A 47 13.97 -2.95 14.40
CA PRO A 47 15.32 -2.56 13.99
C PRO A 47 16.31 -3.73 13.84
N TYR A 48 15.84 -4.97 13.78
CA TYR A 48 16.72 -6.14 13.65
C TYR A 48 15.98 -7.28 12.92
N GLY A 49 16.54 -7.76 11.81
CA GLY A 49 16.15 -9.04 11.22
C GLY A 49 15.78 -8.98 9.73
N ALA A 50 16.67 -9.58 8.93
CA ALA A 50 16.41 -10.22 7.65
C ALA A 50 15.45 -9.49 6.69
N SER A 51 16.03 -8.71 5.78
CA SER A 51 15.37 -8.36 4.52
C SER A 51 15.09 -9.65 3.76
N LYS A 52 13.93 -10.26 4.01
CA LYS A 52 13.31 -11.16 3.05
C LYS A 52 13.15 -10.31 1.81
N GLN A 53 14.02 -10.50 0.81
CA GLN A 53 13.83 -9.95 -0.52
C GLN A 53 12.48 -10.48 -0.98
N THR A 54 11.44 -9.67 -0.82
CA THR A 54 10.14 -9.88 -1.43
C THR A 54 10.41 -9.89 -2.92
N VAL A 55 10.43 -11.07 -3.52
CA VAL A 55 10.53 -11.22 -4.97
C VAL A 55 9.30 -10.50 -5.53
N PRO A 56 9.46 -9.37 -6.23
CA PRO A 56 8.30 -8.66 -6.78
C PRO A 56 7.63 -9.59 -7.78
N HIS A 57 6.31 -9.73 -7.69
CA HIS A 57 5.55 -10.44 -8.71
C HIS A 57 5.87 -9.82 -10.08
N PRO A 58 5.96 -10.62 -11.16
CA PRO A 58 6.39 -10.10 -12.47
C PRO A 58 5.48 -9.02 -13.04
N GLU A 59 4.22 -8.94 -12.58
CA GLU A 59 3.26 -7.88 -12.94
C GLU A 59 3.56 -6.52 -12.29
N LEU A 60 4.45 -6.50 -11.30
CA LEU A 60 4.91 -5.30 -10.59
C LEU A 60 6.24 -4.79 -11.18
N LEU A 61 6.55 -5.10 -12.44
CA LEU A 61 7.73 -4.60 -13.14
C LEU A 61 7.29 -3.81 -14.37
N ASP A 62 7.87 -2.62 -14.58
CA ASP A 62 7.70 -1.87 -15.82
C ASP A 62 8.53 -2.47 -16.98
N GLU A 63 8.39 -1.91 -18.18
CA GLU A 63 9.15 -2.33 -19.37
C GLU A 63 10.67 -2.22 -19.21
N PHE A 64 11.14 -1.45 -18.22
CA PHE A 64 12.54 -1.22 -17.88
C PHE A 64 13.00 -2.07 -16.68
N GLY A 65 12.14 -2.92 -16.12
CA GLY A 65 12.43 -3.76 -14.97
C GLY A 65 12.41 -3.05 -13.61
N ASN A 66 11.87 -1.84 -13.53
CA ASN A 66 11.66 -1.14 -12.26
C ASN A 66 10.40 -1.65 -11.57
N ILE A 67 10.45 -1.72 -10.24
CA ILE A 67 9.33 -2.16 -9.43
C ILE A 67 8.23 -1.08 -9.43
N VAL A 68 7.06 -1.41 -9.98
CA VAL A 68 5.84 -0.61 -9.95
C VAL A 68 4.90 -1.16 -8.89
N ASN A 69 4.26 -0.29 -8.11
CA ASN A 69 3.38 -0.69 -6.99
C ASN A 69 1.92 -0.93 -7.43
N GLU A 70 1.65 -0.87 -8.73
CA GLU A 70 0.34 -1.12 -9.31
C GLU A 70 0.46 -2.12 -10.47
N PRO A 71 -0.44 -3.12 -10.57
CA PRO A 71 -0.49 -3.99 -11.73
C PRO A 71 -1.00 -3.21 -12.96
N LEU A 72 -0.45 -3.50 -14.13
CA LEU A 72 -0.86 -2.89 -15.40
C LEU A 72 -2.34 -3.18 -15.70
N LEU A 73 -3.24 -2.21 -15.46
CA LEU A 73 -4.66 -2.34 -15.73
C LEU A 73 -4.96 -2.19 -17.23
N ILE A 74 -5.24 -3.29 -17.92
CA ILE A 74 -5.66 -3.28 -19.33
C ILE A 74 -7.19 -3.21 -19.41
N MET A 75 -7.75 -2.04 -19.73
CA MET A 75 -9.18 -1.87 -20.00
C MET A 75 -9.54 -2.51 -21.35
N ARG A 76 -10.36 -3.58 -21.35
CA ARG A 76 -10.92 -4.19 -22.56
C ARG A 76 -12.42 -3.92 -22.63
N SER A 77 -12.92 -3.46 -23.78
CA SER A 77 -14.36 -3.39 -24.05
C SER A 77 -14.89 -4.79 -24.36
N ILE A 78 -15.43 -5.47 -23.35
CA ILE A 78 -16.08 -6.78 -23.49
C ILE A 78 -17.55 -6.66 -23.14
N THR A 79 -18.39 -7.55 -23.69
CA THR A 79 -19.80 -7.61 -23.31
C THR A 79 -19.94 -8.18 -21.90
N VAL A 80 -21.07 -7.91 -21.23
CA VAL A 80 -21.33 -8.41 -19.87
C VAL A 80 -21.33 -9.94 -19.83
N GLU A 81 -21.82 -10.58 -20.89
CA GLU A 81 -21.90 -12.04 -20.98
C GLU A 81 -20.51 -12.68 -21.10
N ASP A 82 -19.65 -12.12 -21.97
CA ASP A 82 -18.26 -12.60 -22.13
C ASP A 82 -17.44 -12.39 -20.84
N ALA A 83 -17.71 -11.31 -20.10
CA ALA A 83 -17.08 -11.03 -18.82
C ALA A 83 -17.45 -12.09 -17.77
N ARG A 84 -18.71 -12.50 -17.76
CA ARG A 84 -19.22 -13.53 -16.86
C ARG A 84 -18.58 -14.88 -17.14
N GLU A 85 -18.57 -15.32 -18.39
CA GLU A 85 -17.94 -16.57 -18.82
C GLU A 85 -16.45 -16.60 -18.42
N LYS A 86 -15.74 -15.48 -18.62
CA LYS A 86 -14.32 -15.39 -18.27
C LYS A 86 -14.06 -15.42 -16.76
N LEU A 87 -14.95 -14.83 -15.96
CA LEU A 87 -14.86 -14.90 -14.49
C LEU A 87 -15.15 -16.32 -13.97
N ASP A 88 -16.15 -16.99 -14.52
CA ASP A 88 -16.48 -18.37 -14.16
C ASP A 88 -15.31 -19.31 -14.51
N ALA A 89 -14.71 -19.15 -15.69
CA ALA A 89 -13.53 -19.90 -16.09
C ALA A 89 -12.31 -19.67 -15.17
N LEU A 90 -12.09 -18.44 -14.70
CA LEU A 90 -11.03 -18.13 -13.73
C LEU A 90 -11.30 -18.73 -12.35
N TYR A 91 -12.57 -18.77 -11.93
CA TYR A 91 -12.98 -19.38 -10.68
C TYR A 91 -12.76 -20.90 -10.68
N ASP A 92 -13.15 -21.57 -11.76
CA ASP A 92 -12.99 -23.03 -11.92
C ASP A 92 -11.52 -23.44 -12.06
N ALA A 93 -10.71 -22.63 -12.74
CA ALA A 93 -9.27 -22.86 -12.90
C ALA A 93 -8.45 -22.52 -11.65
N SER A 94 -9.06 -21.93 -10.61
CA SER A 94 -8.35 -21.54 -9.39
C SER A 94 -7.92 -22.78 -8.60
N PRO A 95 -6.63 -22.87 -8.20
CA PRO A 95 -6.13 -23.96 -7.38
C PRO A 95 -6.72 -23.87 -5.95
N GLY A 96 -7.93 -24.39 -5.78
CA GLY A 96 -8.69 -24.36 -4.52
C GLY A 96 -10.19 -24.66 -4.65
N SER A 97 -10.75 -24.71 -5.87
CA SER A 97 -12.20 -24.94 -6.09
C SER A 97 -12.65 -26.40 -5.92
N SER A 98 -11.72 -27.36 -5.80
CA SER A 98 -12.01 -28.80 -5.79
C SER A 98 -12.70 -29.35 -4.53
N ASN A 99 -13.06 -28.51 -3.56
CA ASN A 99 -13.62 -28.96 -2.27
C ASN A 99 -15.09 -28.58 -2.03
N VAL A 100 -15.77 -27.90 -2.96
CA VAL A 100 -17.14 -27.37 -2.71
C VAL A 100 -18.22 -28.04 -3.58
N SER A 101 -17.86 -28.79 -4.62
CA SER A 101 -18.81 -29.38 -5.57
C SER A 101 -19.23 -30.83 -5.27
N SER A 102 -18.93 -31.37 -4.08
CA SER A 102 -19.28 -32.75 -3.69
C SER A 102 -20.20 -32.84 -2.47
N GLU A 103 -21.24 -32.00 -2.41
CA GLU A 103 -22.38 -32.21 -1.51
C GLU A 103 -23.64 -32.52 -2.34
N PRO A 104 -24.12 -33.78 -2.38
CA PRO A 104 -25.39 -34.09 -2.99
C PRO A 104 -26.50 -33.50 -2.11
N ARG A 105 -27.28 -32.59 -2.67
CA ARG A 105 -28.54 -32.15 -2.07
C ARG A 105 -29.49 -33.35 -2.02
N GLU A 106 -29.65 -33.93 -0.84
CA GLU A 106 -30.75 -34.85 -0.56
C GLU A 106 -32.07 -34.07 -0.68
N GLU A 107 -32.90 -34.51 -1.62
CA GLU A 107 -34.32 -34.16 -1.70
C GLU A 107 -35.06 -34.83 -0.52
N LEU A 108 -35.87 -34.05 0.20
CA LEU A 108 -36.94 -34.53 1.09
C LEU A 108 -38.24 -33.79 0.75
#